data_AF-A0A7Y2A4Z0-F1
#
_entry.id   AF-A0A7Y2A4Z0-F1
#
_cell.length_a   1.000
_cell.length_b   1.000
_cell.length_c   1.000
_cell.angle_alpha   90.00
_cell.angle_beta   90.00
_cell.angle_gamma   90.00
#
_symmetry.space_group_name_H-M   'P 1'
#
loop_
_entity.id
_entity.type
_entity.pdbx_description
1 polymer ?
#
loop_
_entity_poly.entity_id
_entity_poly.type
_entity_poly.pdbx_seq_one_letter_code
_entity_poly.pdbx_strand_id
1 'polypeptide(L)' 'MRRIFRTHAVGAMLLVLALVVSACSSGDGAKDGTTIEIASFGFGESEIVAEIYKQALEAEGYIVNHQV' A
#
# COMPACT_ATOMS: atom_id res chain seq x y z
N MET A 1 10.90 26.84 38.43
CA MET A 1 9.87 26.42 37.45
C MET A 1 10.25 26.57 35.97
N ARG A 2 11.18 27.44 35.52
CA ARG A 2 11.52 27.61 34.08
C ARG A 2 12.23 26.44 33.37
N ARG A 3 12.83 25.48 34.08
CA ARG A 3 13.61 24.36 33.48
C ARG A 3 12.75 23.22 32.93
N ILE A 4 11.62 22.93 33.58
CA ILE A 4 10.71 21.83 33.22
C ILE A 4 9.97 22.12 31.90
N PHE A 5 9.60 23.38 31.65
CA PHE A 5 8.96 23.78 30.39
C PHE A 5 9.88 23.67 29.16
N ARG A 6 11.21 23.78 29.35
CA ARG A 6 12.18 23.69 28.26
C ARG A 6 12.41 22.25 27.80
N THR A 7 12.29 21.29 28.72
CA THR A 7 12.40 19.86 28.42
C THR A 7 11.19 19.31 27.65
N HIS A 8 10.00 19.88 27.86
CA HIS A 8 8.80 19.47 27.10
C HIS A 8 8.79 19.95 25.65
N ALA A 9 9.43 21.10 25.35
CA ALA A 9 9.52 21.62 23.99
C ALA A 9 10.33 20.69 23.06
N VAL A 10 11.38 20.05 23.59
CA VAL A 10 12.22 19.12 22.81
C VAL A 10 11.47 17.82 22.50
N GLY A 11 10.74 17.27 23.48
CA GLY A 11 9.95 16.06 23.29
C GLY A 11 8.82 16.24 22.26
N ALA A 12 8.14 17.40 22.28
CA ALA A 12 7.09 17.71 21.32
C ALA A 12 7.64 17.79 19.88
N MET A 13 8.82 18.38 19.69
CA MET A 13 9.41 18.54 18.37
C MET A 13 9.85 17.20 17.75
N LEU A 14 10.37 16.29 18.57
CA LEU A 14 10.72 14.93 18.13
C LEU A 14 9.49 14.13 17.74
N LEU A 15 8.38 14.26 18.48
CA LEU A 15 7.11 13.62 18.14
C LEU A 15 6.54 14.13 16.80
N VAL A 16 6.58 15.45 16.57
CA VAL A 16 6.14 16.04 15.29
C VAL A 16 7.01 15.52 14.14
N LEU A 17 8.33 15.47 14.32
CA LEU A 17 9.23 14.96 13.30
C LEU A 17 8.98 13.48 13.00
N ALA A 18 8.75 12.67 14.02
CA ALA A 18 8.40 11.26 13.87
C ALA A 18 7.07 11.06 13.12
N LEU A 19 6.05 11.87 13.44
CA LEU A 19 4.75 11.84 12.76
C LEU A 19 4.85 12.24 11.28
N VAL A 20 5.67 13.24 10.96
CA VAL A 20 5.90 13.66 9.58
C VAL A 20 6.61 12.57 8.79
N VAL A 21 7.62 11.92 9.38
CA VAL A 21 8.31 10.78 8.74
C VAL A 21 7.38 9.59 8.55
N SER A 22 6.50 9.26 9.52
CA SER A 22 5.52 8.19 9.33
C SER A 22 4.46 8.52 8.28
N ALA A 23 4.09 9.80 8.14
CA ALA A 23 3.11 10.22 7.14
C ALA A 23 3.71 10.29 5.72
N CYS A 24 4.99 10.66 5.60
CA CYS A 24 5.71 10.67 4.33
C CYS A 24 6.37 9.32 3.98
N SER A 25 6.34 8.35 4.89
CA SER A 25 6.51 6.93 4.56
C SER A 25 5.25 6.46 3.84
N SER A 26 5.04 7.00 2.63
CA SER A 26 4.20 6.36 1.64
C SER A 26 4.80 4.99 1.40
N GLY A 27 4.22 3.98 2.06
CA GLY A 27 4.52 2.59 1.82
C GLY A 27 4.49 2.37 0.31
N ASP A 28 5.56 1.77 -0.19
CA ASP A 28 5.64 1.24 -1.53
C ASP A 28 4.33 0.51 -1.83
N GLY A 29 3.67 0.92 -2.92
CA GLY A 29 2.23 0.80 -3.18
C GLY A 29 1.67 -0.61 -3.37
N ALA A 30 2.24 -1.63 -2.73
CA ALA A 30 1.50 -2.83 -2.44
C ALA A 30 0.30 -2.43 -1.58
N LYS A 31 -0.89 -2.43 -2.19
CA LYS A 31 -2.14 -2.24 -1.45
C LYS A 31 -2.26 -3.43 -0.51
N ASP A 32 -1.74 -3.22 0.70
CA ASP A 32 -1.66 -4.22 1.74
C ASP A 32 -3.09 -4.62 2.11
N GLY A 33 -3.54 -5.76 1.61
CA GLY A 33 -4.87 -6.27 1.88
C GLY A 33 -5.57 -6.88 0.67
N THR A 34 -5.46 -8.21 0.59
CA THR A 34 -6.29 -9.11 -0.24
C THR A 34 -5.78 -9.33 -1.66
N THR A 35 -5.37 -10.56 -1.93
CA THR A 35 -5.16 -11.08 -3.29
C THR A 35 -6.46 -10.99 -4.08
N ILE A 36 -6.40 -10.39 -5.27
CA ILE A 36 -7.54 -10.35 -6.18
C ILE A 36 -7.58 -11.66 -6.96
N GLU A 37 -8.70 -12.37 -6.89
CA GLU A 37 -8.93 -13.59 -7.66
C GLU A 37 -9.66 -13.26 -8.97
N ILE A 38 -9.07 -13.63 -10.09
CA ILE A 38 -9.68 -13.50 -11.42
C ILE A 38 -9.88 -14.89 -12.00
N ALA A 39 -11.10 -15.19 -12.44
CA ALA A 39 -11.42 -16.45 -13.09
C ALA A 39 -11.66 -16.25 -14.59
N SER A 40 -11.18 -17.19 -15.39
CA SER A 40 -11.62 -17.40 -16.77
C SER A 40 -12.47 -18.68 -16.85
N PHE A 41 -13.33 -18.79 -17.86
CA PHE A 41 -13.97 -20.06 -18.22
C PHE A 41 -13.25 -20.56 -19.47
N GLY A 42 -12.83 -21.85 -19.51
CA GLY A 42 -11.94 -22.53 -20.50
C GLY A 42 -12.14 -22.29 -22.01
N PHE A 43 -12.20 -21.02 -22.40
CA PHE A 43 -12.33 -20.42 -23.71
C PHE A 43 -11.17 -19.44 -23.84
N GLY A 44 -10.43 -19.51 -24.94
CA GLY A 44 -9.22 -18.69 -25.11
C GLY A 44 -9.47 -17.19 -24.98
N GLU A 45 -10.65 -16.71 -25.38
CA GLU A 45 -11.05 -15.31 -25.26
C GLU A 45 -11.16 -14.86 -23.79
N SER A 46 -11.67 -15.73 -22.92
CA SER A 46 -11.82 -15.44 -21.48
C SER A 46 -10.47 -15.45 -20.77
N GLU A 47 -9.56 -16.33 -21.18
CA GLU A 47 -8.18 -16.38 -20.66
C GLU A 47 -7.40 -15.11 -21.04
N ILE A 48 -7.50 -14.68 -22.30
CA ILE A 48 -6.86 -13.44 -22.78
C ILE A 48 -7.37 -12.23 -21.98
N VAL A 49 -8.67 -12.12 -21.77
CA VAL A 49 -9.25 -11.02 -21.00
C VAL A 49 -8.80 -11.06 -19.54
N ALA A 50 -8.79 -12.24 -18.90
CA ALA A 50 -8.32 -12.40 -17.53
C ALA A 50 -6.86 -11.95 -17.36
N GLU A 51 -5.99 -12.31 -18.32
CA GLU A 51 -4.58 -11.94 -18.32
C GLU A 51 -4.38 -10.42 -18.52
N ILE A 52 -5.17 -9.77 -19.38
CA ILE A 52 -5.15 -8.31 -19.53
C ILE A 52 -5.50 -7.61 -18.21
N TYR A 53 -6.53 -8.07 -17.51
CA TYR A 53 -6.92 -7.50 -16.22
C TYR A 53 -5.85 -7.73 -15.14
N LYS A 54 -5.26 -8.93 -15.09
CA LYS A 54 -4.17 -9.25 -14.17
C LYS A 54 -3.01 -8.28 -14.34
N GLN A 55 -2.52 -8.10 -15.57
CA GLN A 55 -1.40 -7.20 -15.86
C GLN A 55 -1.70 -5.74 -15.48
N ALA A 56 -2.92 -5.27 -15.76
CA ALA A 56 -3.34 -3.91 -15.40
C ALA A 56 -3.37 -3.71 -13.87
N LEU A 57 -3.81 -4.71 -13.11
CA LEU A 57 -3.89 -4.65 -11.66
C LEU A 57 -2.50 -4.78 -11.00
N GLU A 58 -1.64 -5.65 -11.51
CA GLU A 58 -0.25 -5.77 -11.03
C GLU A 58 0.53 -4.47 -11.26
N ALA A 59 0.30 -3.79 -12.38
CA ALA A 59 0.89 -2.47 -12.66
C ALA A 59 0.47 -1.39 -11.63
N GLU A 60 -0.70 -1.54 -11.01
CA GLU A 60 -1.24 -0.67 -9.96
C GLU A 60 -0.89 -1.13 -8.53
N GLY A 61 -0.01 -2.13 -8.41
CA GLY A 61 0.51 -2.65 -7.13
C GLY A 61 -0.42 -3.65 -6.43
N TYR A 62 -1.37 -4.26 -7.13
CA TYR A 62 -2.20 -5.33 -6.57
C TYR A 62 -1.54 -6.70 -6.76
N ILE A 63 -1.74 -7.59 -5.79
CA ILE A 63 -1.40 -9.02 -5.94
C ILE A 63 -2.62 -9.72 -6.53
N VAL A 64 -2.44 -10.44 -7.63
CA VAL A 64 -3.53 -11.08 -8.38
C VAL A 64 -3.24 -12.56 -8.60
N ASN A 65 -4.25 -13.40 -8.40
CA ASN A 65 -4.23 -14.81 -8.76
C ASN A 65 -5.22 -15.07 -9.91
N HIS A 66 -4.82 -15.91 -10.87
CA HIS A 66 -5.64 -16.25 -12.03
C HIS A 66 -6.00 -17.73 -11.99
N GLN A 67 -7.30 -18.01 -12.10
CA GLN A 67 -7.86 -19.36 -12.09
C GLN A 67 -8.62 -19.63 -13.40
N VAL A 68 -8.51 -20.86 -13.91
CA VAL A 68 -9.07 -21.31 -15.20
C VAL A 68 -10.24 -22.25 -15.00
#